data_AF-A0A2E5ZPM6-F1
#
_entry.id   AF-A0A2E5ZPM6-F1
#
_cell.length_a   1.000
_cell.length_b   1.000
_cell.length_c   1.000
_cell.angle_alpha   90.00
_cell.angle_beta   90.00
_cell.angle_gamma   90.00
#
_symmetry.space_group_name_H-M   'P 1'
#
loop_
_entity.id
_entity.type
_entity.pdbx_description
1 polymer ?
#
loop_
_entity_poly.entity_id
_entity_poly.type
_entity_poly.pdbx_seq_one_letter_code
_entity_poly.pdbx_strand_id
1 'polypeptide(L)'
;MNNERDISCIPVGSYEMNWRESPRFGWTWELKDVPDRSYILIHIANYASDIEGCIGLGSSLMGDRVAVGRSRDAIKEFEKLTKGSQWKLVISNAPYAGL
;
A
#
# COMPACT_ATOMS: atom_id res chain seq x y z
N MET A 1 5.20 -4.01 18.72
CA MET A 1 5.54 -5.01 17.66
C MET A 1 4.49 -6.14 17.60
N ASN A 2 3.23 -5.87 17.95
CA ASN A 2 2.20 -6.91 18.05
C ASN A 2 1.11 -6.78 16.96
N ASN A 3 1.48 -6.34 15.75
CA ASN A 3 0.53 -6.08 14.65
C ASN A 3 -0.65 -5.18 15.10
N GLU A 4 -0.34 -4.19 15.93
CA GLU A 4 -1.31 -3.25 16.49
C GLU A 4 -1.90 -2.40 15.38
N ARG A 5 -3.22 -2.27 15.37
CA ARG A 5 -3.96 -1.47 14.38
C ARG A 5 -3.50 -0.02 14.42
N ASP A 6 -3.32 0.58 13.25
CA ASP A 6 -2.91 1.97 13.04
C ASP A 6 -1.53 2.36 13.62
N ILE A 7 -0.80 1.40 14.19
CA ILE A 7 0.50 1.60 14.84
C ILE A 7 1.60 0.77 14.18
N SER A 8 1.34 -0.52 13.94
CA SER A 8 2.35 -1.45 13.42
C SER A 8 2.38 -1.49 11.89
N CYS A 9 3.57 -1.71 11.32
CA CYS A 9 3.72 -2.09 9.92
C CYS A 9 2.91 -3.35 9.60
N ILE A 10 2.52 -3.52 8.34
CA ILE A 10 1.93 -4.78 7.87
C ILE A 10 2.97 -5.89 8.09
N PRO A 11 2.59 -7.05 8.67
CA PRO A 11 3.53 -8.14 8.88
C PRO A 11 4.19 -8.62 7.59
N VAL A 12 5.39 -9.19 7.69
CA VAL A 12 6.02 -9.87 6.56
C VAL A 12 5.19 -11.08 6.15
N GLY A 13 5.11 -11.35 4.85
CA GLY A 13 4.28 -12.43 4.33
C GLY A 13 3.93 -12.26 2.86
N SER A 14 3.10 -13.18 2.36
CA SER A 14 2.53 -13.12 1.02
C SER A 14 1.02 -12.99 1.15
N TYR A 15 0.47 -11.91 0.62
CA TYR A 15 -0.94 -11.57 0.72
C TYR A 15 -1.61 -11.63 -0.63
N GLU A 16 -2.79 -12.23 -0.69
CA GLU A 16 -3.63 -12.18 -1.88
C GLU A 16 -4.26 -10.80 -2.00
N MET A 17 -4.27 -10.30 -3.23
CA MET A 17 -4.73 -8.96 -3.54
C MET A 17 -6.13 -9.07 -4.13
N ASN A 18 -7.08 -8.35 -3.53
CA ASN A 18 -8.46 -8.34 -3.98
C ASN A 18 -8.85 -6.96 -4.51
N TRP A 19 -9.55 -6.94 -5.63
CA TRP A 19 -10.11 -5.70 -6.17
C TRP A 19 -11.45 -5.43 -5.51
N ARG A 20 -11.57 -4.30 -4.81
CA ARG A 20 -12.77 -3.97 -4.03
C ARG A 20 -13.15 -2.51 -4.13
N GLU A 21 -14.41 -2.22 -3.82
CA GLU A 21 -14.89 -0.87 -3.63
C GLU A 21 -14.66 -0.40 -2.18
N SER A 22 -14.04 0.76 -2.04
CA SER A 22 -13.87 1.50 -0.79
C SER A 22 -14.84 2.68 -0.78
N PRO A 23 -15.62 2.88 0.30
CA PRO A 23 -16.52 4.04 0.42
C PRO A 23 -15.80 5.40 0.29
N ARG A 24 -14.51 5.45 0.67
CA ARG A 24 -13.70 6.68 0.66
C ARG A 24 -12.89 6.84 -0.63
N PHE A 25 -12.37 5.75 -1.17
CA PHE A 25 -11.37 5.80 -2.25
C PHE A 25 -11.90 5.25 -3.59
N GLY A 26 -13.14 4.76 -3.64
CA GLY A 26 -13.68 4.06 -4.80
C GLY A 26 -13.01 2.70 -4.98
N TRP A 27 -12.94 2.21 -6.22
CA TRP A 27 -12.32 0.94 -6.52
C TRP A 27 -10.80 0.96 -6.32
N THR A 28 -10.29 -0.03 -5.59
CA THR A 28 -8.88 -0.10 -5.16
C THR A 28 -8.49 -1.54 -4.83
N TRP A 29 -7.20 -1.78 -4.69
CA TRP A 29 -6.65 -3.04 -4.22
C TRP A 29 -6.61 -3.10 -2.69
N GLU A 30 -6.98 -4.27 -2.16
CA GLU A 30 -6.91 -4.60 -0.74
C GLU A 30 -6.04 -5.82 -0.50
N LEU A 31 -5.24 -5.75 0.57
CA LEU A 31 -4.59 -6.92 1.15
C LEU A 31 -5.60 -7.66 2.00
N LYS A 32 -5.89 -8.91 1.62
CA LYS A 32 -6.81 -9.76 2.36
C LYS A 32 -6.08 -10.55 3.45
N ASP A 33 -6.84 -10.96 4.47
CA ASP A 33 -6.44 -11.95 5.47
C ASP A 33 -5.16 -11.57 6.26
N VAL A 34 -4.94 -10.25 6.46
CA VAL A 34 -3.97 -9.77 7.44
C VAL A 34 -4.55 -10.01 8.84
N PRO A 35 -3.90 -10.78 9.73
CA PRO A 35 -4.44 -11.06 11.06
C PRO A 35 -4.82 -9.77 11.79
N ASP A 36 -5.97 -9.75 12.46
CA ASP A 36 -6.49 -8.65 13.29
C ASP A 36 -6.65 -7.27 12.59
N ARG A 37 -6.43 -7.21 11.27
CA ARG A 37 -6.47 -6.00 10.46
C ARG A 37 -7.37 -6.20 9.25
N SER A 38 -8.09 -5.15 8.91
CA SER A 38 -8.92 -5.10 7.72
C SER A 38 -8.65 -3.81 6.98
N TYR A 39 -9.09 -3.74 5.72
CA TYR A 39 -9.09 -2.50 4.95
C TYR A 39 -7.71 -1.86 4.78
N ILE A 40 -6.67 -2.69 4.63
CA ILE A 40 -5.35 -2.26 4.18
C ILE A 40 -5.41 -2.09 2.66
N LEU A 41 -5.42 -0.84 2.22
CA LEU A 41 -5.67 -0.46 0.83
C LEU A 41 -4.43 0.08 0.14
N ILE A 42 -4.37 -0.06 -1.19
CA ILE A 42 -3.42 0.68 -2.03
C ILE A 42 -4.11 1.92 -2.57
N HIS A 43 -3.73 3.11 -2.09
CA HIS A 43 -4.37 4.36 -2.51
C HIS A 43 -3.39 5.49 -2.75
N ILE A 44 -3.92 6.59 -3.28
CA ILE A 44 -3.17 7.83 -3.45
C ILE A 44 -2.77 8.35 -2.07
N ALA A 45 -1.46 8.41 -1.83
CA ALA A 45 -0.83 8.98 -0.64
C ALA A 45 0.58 9.44 -1.03
N ASN A 46 1.10 10.45 -0.34
CA ASN A 46 2.40 11.04 -0.64
C ASN A 46 3.35 10.96 0.56
N TYR A 47 2.81 11.07 1.78
CA TYR A 47 3.57 11.06 3.03
C TYR A 47 3.20 9.86 3.89
N ALA A 48 4.12 9.42 4.76
CA ALA A 48 3.83 8.37 5.74
C ALA A 48 2.67 8.75 6.68
N SER A 49 2.49 10.04 6.96
CA SER A 49 1.36 10.57 7.75
C SER A 49 0.01 10.50 7.03
N ASP A 50 -0.02 10.24 5.72
CA ASP A 50 -1.27 10.10 4.97
C ASP A 50 -1.90 8.71 5.16
N ILE A 51 -1.18 7.76 5.79
CA ILE A 51 -1.54 6.35 5.89
C ILE A 51 -1.37 5.80 7.30
N GLU A 52 -2.39 5.10 7.77
CA GLU A 52 -2.35 4.33 9.03
C GLU A 52 -2.24 2.84 8.69
N GLY A 53 -1.16 2.50 7.97
CA GLY A 53 -0.85 1.15 7.53
C GLY A 53 -1.45 0.70 6.19
N CYS A 54 -2.12 1.60 5.46
CA CYS A 54 -2.35 1.44 4.02
C CYS A 54 -1.03 1.59 3.23
N ILE A 55 -1.07 1.37 1.92
CA ILE A 55 0.11 1.43 1.05
C ILE A 55 -0.07 2.58 0.04
N GLY A 56 0.86 3.53 0.04
CA GLY A 56 0.95 4.59 -0.95
C GLY A 56 1.93 4.24 -2.06
N LEU A 57 1.58 4.57 -3.31
CA LEU A 57 2.47 4.44 -4.47
C LEU A 57 2.82 5.82 -5.03
N GLY A 58 4.04 5.95 -5.55
CA GLY A 58 4.47 7.11 -6.32
C GLY A 58 5.53 6.75 -7.36
N SER A 59 5.66 7.59 -8.39
CA SER A 59 6.58 7.38 -9.52
C SER A 59 7.77 8.35 -9.48
N SER A 60 7.93 9.08 -8.37
CA SER A 60 9.05 9.99 -8.12
C SER A 60 9.28 10.10 -6.61
N LEU A 61 10.49 10.51 -6.20
CA LEU A 61 10.81 10.82 -4.82
C LEU A 61 10.69 12.33 -4.57
N MET A 62 10.28 12.72 -3.37
CA MET A 62 10.33 14.12 -2.93
C MET A 62 11.66 14.37 -2.24
N GLY A 63 12.52 15.21 -2.82
CA GLY A 63 13.94 15.27 -2.42
C GLY A 63 14.22 15.81 -1.01
N ASP A 64 13.26 16.47 -0.35
CA ASP A 64 13.45 17.11 0.95
C ASP A 64 13.01 16.25 2.14
N ARG A 65 12.38 15.10 1.90
CA ARG A 65 11.83 14.22 2.94
C ARG A 65 11.53 12.82 2.43
N VAL A 66 11.31 11.87 3.34
CA VAL A 66 10.84 10.53 2.98
C VAL A 66 9.38 10.61 2.52
N ALA A 67 9.19 10.83 1.22
CA ALA A 67 7.89 10.94 0.58
C ALA A 67 7.98 10.65 -0.92
N VAL A 68 6.84 10.30 -1.50
CA VAL A 68 6.73 10.00 -2.93
C VAL A 68 5.88 11.05 -3.63
N GLY A 69 6.23 11.37 -4.88
CA GLY A 69 5.50 12.27 -5.77
C GLY A 69 4.77 11.51 -6.88
N ARG A 70 3.88 12.22 -7.58
CA ARG A 70 3.13 11.69 -8.74
C ARG A 70 2.33 10.41 -8.41
N SER A 71 1.72 10.39 -7.23
CA SER A 71 0.98 9.25 -6.69
C SER A 71 -0.25 8.87 -7.50
N ARG A 72 -0.98 9.87 -8.03
CA ARG A 72 -2.13 9.65 -8.93
C ARG A 72 -1.74 8.88 -10.19
N ASP A 73 -0.64 9.28 -10.83
CA ASP A 73 -0.16 8.64 -12.05
C ASP A 73 0.36 7.23 -11.76
N ALA A 74 1.07 7.06 -10.64
CA ALA A 74 1.57 5.77 -10.20
C ALA A 74 0.44 4.75 -9.95
N ILE A 75 -0.61 5.15 -9.22
CA ILE A 75 -1.78 4.31 -8.97
C ILE A 75 -2.47 3.95 -10.29
N LYS A 76 -2.68 4.92 -11.19
CA LYS A 76 -3.34 4.69 -12.48
C LYS A 76 -2.59 3.66 -13.34
N GLU A 77 -1.27 3.81 -13.47
CA GLU A 77 -0.47 2.84 -14.24
C GLU A 77 -0.39 1.49 -13.54
N PHE A 78 -0.29 1.47 -12.22
CA PHE A 78 -0.31 0.24 -11.43
C PHE A 78 -1.62 -0.54 -11.62
N GLU A 79 -2.76 0.12 -11.52
CA GLU A 79 -4.07 -0.49 -11.75
C GLU A 79 -4.23 -0.99 -13.19
N LYS A 80 -3.74 -0.24 -14.17
CA LYS A 80 -3.76 -0.67 -15.57
C LYS A 80 -3.02 -2.00 -15.79
N LEU A 81 -1.93 -2.23 -15.07
CA LEU A 81 -1.12 -3.45 -15.17
C LEU A 81 -1.69 -4.61 -14.37
N THR A 82 -2.36 -4.33 -13.26
CA THR A 82 -2.75 -5.36 -12.28
C THR A 82 -4.22 -5.73 -12.35
N LYS A 83 -5.10 -4.81 -12.75
CA LYS A 83 -6.56 -5.02 -12.78
C LYS A 83 -6.94 -6.14 -13.73
N GLY A 84 -7.77 -7.06 -13.25
CA GLY A 84 -8.19 -8.25 -13.99
C GLY A 84 -7.22 -9.43 -13.89
N SER A 85 -6.07 -9.25 -13.23
CA SER A 85 -5.12 -10.33 -12.95
C SER A 85 -5.20 -10.78 -11.50
N GLN A 86 -4.89 -12.06 -11.25
CA GLN A 86 -4.65 -12.56 -9.91
C GLN A 86 -3.16 -12.42 -9.59
N TRP A 87 -2.85 -11.78 -8.46
CA TRP A 87 -1.48 -11.56 -8.03
C TRP A 87 -1.39 -11.50 -6.50
N LYS A 88 -0.17 -11.65 -5.98
CA LYS A 88 0.13 -11.58 -4.55
C LYS A 88 1.11 -10.46 -4.28
N LEU A 89 0.90 -9.74 -3.18
CA LEU A 89 1.90 -8.82 -2.64
C LEU A 89 2.79 -9.57 -1.65
N VAL A 90 4.10 -9.55 -1.90
CA VAL A 90 5.09 -10.11 -0.97
C VAL A 90 5.71 -8.97 -0.18
N ILE A 91 5.50 -8.99 1.14
CA ILE A 91 6.10 -8.06 2.09
C ILE A 91 7.28 -8.75 2.75
N SER A 92 8.46 -8.15 2.63
CA SER A 92 9.70 -8.65 3.20
C SER A 92 10.47 -7.51 3.87
N ASN A 93 11.31 -7.85 4.83
CA ASN A 93 12.18 -6.86 5.47
C ASN A 93 13.28 -6.45 4.48
N ALA A 94 13.36 -5.15 4.20
CA ALA A 94 14.45 -4.56 3.43
C ALA A 94 15.28 -3.66 4.36
N PRO A 95 16.22 -4.21 5.15
CA PRO A 95 16.96 -3.47 6.18
C PRO A 95 17.79 -2.30 5.65
N TYR A 96 17.96 -2.19 4.33
CA TYR A 96 18.74 -1.15 3.66
C TYR A 96 17.91 -0.30 2.68
N ALA A 97 16.59 -0.48 2.61
CA ALA A 97 15.76 0.34 1.71
C ALA A 97 15.53 1.72 2.34
N GLY A 98 16.27 2.74 1.87
CA GLY A 98 16.12 4.13 2.33
C GLY A 98 17.34 4.74 3.03
N LEU A 99 18.49 4.05 3.03
CA LEU A 99 19.81 4.68 3.21
C LEU A 99 20.34 5.20 1.87
#